data_AF-A0A0R3W171-F1
#
_entry.id   AF-A0A0R3W171-F1
#
_cell.length_a   1.000
_cell.length_b   1.000
_cell.length_c   1.000
_cell.angle_alpha   90.00
_cell.angle_beta   90.00
_cell.angle_gamma   90.00
#
_symmetry.space_group_name_H-M   'P 1'
#
loop_
_entity.id
_entity.type
_entity.pdbx_description
1 polymer ?
#
loop_
_entity_poly.entity_id
_entity_poly.type
_entity_poly.pdbx_seq_one_letter_code
_entity_poly.pdbx_strand_id
1 'polypeptide(L)' 'MAGRTCLEFECNIWDQADLNEVRALLNGCSAYVSQQYSTIHIENLTLDDFHTLLNRVRSSNFRVAYIERYERRQYYVVMF' A
#
# COMPACT_ATOMS: atom_id res chain seq x y z
N MET A 1 -24.96 10.88 -9.51
CA MET A 1 -23.56 10.52 -9.79
C MET A 1 -22.95 10.05 -8.48
N ALA A 2 -22.77 8.74 -8.30
CA ALA A 2 -22.04 8.25 -7.13
C ALA A 2 -20.57 8.65 -7.32
N GLY A 3 -20.07 9.56 -6.49
CA GLY A 3 -18.67 9.92 -6.49
C GLY A 3 -17.84 8.69 -6.17
N ARG A 4 -16.78 8.43 -6.94
CA ARG A 4 -15.81 7.40 -6.57
C ARG A 4 -15.09 7.91 -5.32
N THR A 5 -15.27 7.23 -4.20
CA THR A 5 -14.53 7.56 -2.98
C THR A 5 -13.08 7.10 -3.16
N CYS A 6 -12.13 8.02 -2.96
CA CYS A 6 -10.71 7.71 -2.86
C CYS A 6 -10.37 7.54 -1.39
N LEU A 7 -9.83 6.37 -1.01
CA LEU A 7 -9.27 6.16 0.33
C LEU A 7 -7.76 6.37 0.26
N GLU A 8 -7.24 7.28 1.08
CA GLU A 8 -5.82 7.57 1.19
C GLU A 8 -5.32 7.17 2.57
N PHE A 9 -4.24 6.41 2.61
CA PHE A 9 -3.61 5.96 3.85
C PHE A 9 -2.13 6.32 3.84
N GLU A 10 -1.65 6.84 4.97
CA GLU A 10 -0.23 7.09 5.21
C GLU A 10 0.26 6.10 6.28
N CYS A 11 1.31 5.36 5.96
CA CYS A 11 1.86 4.31 6.81
C CYS A 11 3.35 4.53 7.01
N ASN A 12 3.76 4.66 8.27
CA ASN A 12 5.16 4.72 8.66
C ASN A 12 5.55 3.39 9.30
N ILE A 13 6.53 2.70 8.73
CA ILE A 13 6.97 1.40 9.23
C ILE A 13 8.17 1.58 10.17
N TRP A 14 8.03 1.09 11.40
CA TRP A 14 9.12 1.04 12.38
C TRP A 14 9.44 -0.39 12.80
N ASP A 15 8.44 -1.28 12.76
CA ASP A 15 8.61 -2.67 13.14
C ASP A 15 7.81 -3.68 12.28
N GLN A 16 7.91 -4.96 12.66
CA GLN A 16 7.22 -6.05 11.98
C GLN A 16 5.71 -6.06 12.22
N ALA A 17 5.23 -5.45 13.29
CA ALA A 17 3.80 -5.31 13.57
C ALA A 17 3.17 -4.30 12.60
N ASP A 18 3.82 -3.16 12.38
CA ASP A 18 3.40 -2.16 11.38
C ASP A 18 3.27 -2.79 9.99
N LEU A 19 4.24 -3.65 9.61
CA LEU A 19 4.20 -4.39 8.35
C LEU A 19 2.99 -5.31 8.24
N ASN A 20 2.60 -5.97 9.33
CA ASN A 20 1.43 -6.85 9.34
C ASN A 20 0.12 -6.07 9.23
N GLU A 21 0.07 -4.87 9.81
CA GLU A 21 -1.09 -3.97 9.71
C GLU A 21 -1.25 -3.43 8.29
N VAL A 22 -0.19 -2.93 7.67
CA VAL A 22 -0.23 -2.47 6.26
C VAL A 22 -0.62 -3.60 5.32
N ARG A 23 -0.18 -4.84 5.59
CA ARG A 23 -0.65 -6.01 4.84
C ARG A 23 -2.14 -6.26 5.01
N ALA A 24 -2.67 -6.13 6.22
CA ALA A 24 -4.10 -6.28 6.47
C ALA A 24 -4.91 -5.19 5.77
N LEU A 25 -4.40 -3.95 5.76
CA LEU A 25 -4.96 -2.82 5.04
C LEU A 25 -5.01 -3.09 3.52
N LEU A 26 -3.90 -3.53 2.92
CA LEU A 26 -3.81 -3.88 1.50
C LEU A 26 -4.81 -4.98 1.11
N ASN A 27 -4.92 -6.04 1.92
CA ASN A 27 -5.89 -7.11 1.69
C ASN A 27 -7.34 -6.61 1.87
N GLY A 28 -7.59 -5.78 2.88
CA GLY A 28 -8.88 -5.14 3.11
C GLY A 28 -9.31 -4.31 1.91
N CYS A 29 -8.47 -3.34 1.50
CA CYS A 29 -8.70 -2.52 0.31
C CYS A 29 -8.98 -3.40 -0.90
N SER A 30 -8.17 -4.44 -1.17
CA SER A 30 -8.39 -5.31 -2.32
C SER A 30 -9.77 -5.99 -2.37
N ALA A 31 -10.39 -6.25 -1.22
CA ALA A 31 -11.74 -6.81 -1.15
C ALA A 31 -12.83 -5.76 -1.46
N TYR A 32 -12.56 -4.46 -1.24
CA TYR A 32 -13.50 -3.34 -1.46
C TYR A 32 -13.28 -2.58 -2.79
N VAL A 33 -12.16 -2.85 -3.47
CA VAL A 33 -11.69 -2.11 -4.66
C VAL A 33 -12.58 -2.27 -5.89
N SER A 34 -13.55 -3.20 -5.92
CA SER A 34 -14.55 -3.24 -6.99
C SER A 34 -15.42 -1.98 -7.10
N GLN A 35 -15.37 -1.07 -6.11
CA GLN A 35 -16.18 0.16 -6.08
C GLN A 35 -15.39 1.45 -5.76
N GLN A 36 -14.09 1.38 -5.43
CA GLN A 36 -13.31 2.53 -4.92
C GLN A 36 -11.83 2.46 -5.34
N TYR A 37 -11.21 3.62 -5.56
CA TYR A 37 -9.75 3.73 -5.69
C TYR A 37 -9.14 3.86 -4.28
N SER A 38 -8.02 3.20 -4.03
CA SER A 38 -7.29 3.38 -2.77
C SER A 38 -5.81 3.62 -3.02
N THR A 39 -5.24 4.63 -2.39
CA THR A 39 -3.80 4.92 -2.42
C THR A 39 -3.22 4.72 -1.03
N ILE A 40 -2.18 3.91 -0.93
CA ILE A 40 -1.44 3.68 0.32
C ILE A 40 -0.02 4.18 0.11
N HIS A 41 0.38 5.16 0.92
CA HIS A 41 1.73 5.67 1.00
C HIS A 41 2.45 5.02 2.17
N ILE A 42 3.61 4.42 1.92
CA ILE A 42 4.41 3.67 2.88
C ILE A 42 5.81 4.26 2.93
N GLU A 43 6.29 4.61 4.12
CA GLU A 43 7.65 5.11 4.35
C GLU A 43 8.44 4.19 5.29
N ASN A 44 9.77 4.39 5.30
CA ASN A 44 10.72 3.68 6.17
C ASN A 44 10.72 2.16 5.98
N LEU A 45 10.50 1.71 4.75
CA LEU A 45 10.52 0.30 4.40
C LEU A 45 11.71 -0.04 3.51
N THR A 46 12.32 -1.20 3.73
CA THR A 46 13.35 -1.71 2.81
C THR A 46 12.71 -2.23 1.53
N LEU A 47 13.48 -2.32 0.44
CA LEU A 47 12.96 -2.84 -0.82
C LEU A 47 12.57 -4.32 -0.73
N ASP A 48 13.35 -5.12 0.02
CA ASP A 48 13.09 -6.54 0.22
C ASP A 48 11.81 -6.78 1.03
N ASP A 49 11.60 -5.99 2.09
CA ASP A 49 10.38 -6.06 2.89
C ASP A 49 9.16 -5.60 2.08
N PHE A 50 9.32 -4.57 1.24
CA PHE A 50 8.27 -4.12 0.34
C PHE A 50 7.89 -5.18 -0.71
N HIS A 51 8.87 -5.84 -1.33
CA HIS A 51 8.58 -6.97 -2.22
C HIS A 51 7.90 -8.12 -1.49
N THR A 52 8.33 -8.43 -0.26
CA THR A 52 7.73 -9.46 0.58
C THR A 52 6.29 -9.10 0.96
N LEU A 53 6.02 -7.83 1.25
CA LEU A 53 4.70 -7.29 1.51
C LEU A 53 3.79 -7.53 0.31
N LEU A 54 4.19 -7.09 -0.88
CA LEU A 54 3.40 -7.21 -2.11
C LEU A 54 3.15 -8.67 -2.52
N ASN A 55 4.16 -9.55 -2.42
CA ASN A 55 4.02 -10.97 -2.73
C ASN A 55 3.00 -11.68 -1.83
N ARG A 56 2.69 -11.13 -0.65
CA ARG A 56 1.71 -11.66 0.29
C ARG A 56 0.33 -11.01 0.16
N VAL A 57 0.18 -9.96 -0.64
CA VAL A 57 -1.12 -9.35 -0.94
C VAL A 57 -1.83 -10.22 -1.98
N ARG A 58 -3.06 -10.64 -1.66
CA ARG A 58 -3.87 -11.53 -2.53
C ARG A 58 -4.66 -10.77 -3.61
N SER A 59 -4.08 -9.71 -4.16
CA SER A 59 -4.75 -8.84 -5.14
C SER A 59 -3.90 -8.69 -6.40
N SER A 60 -4.53 -8.80 -7.57
CA SER A 60 -3.89 -8.49 -8.86
C SER A 60 -4.09 -7.05 -9.31
N ASN A 61 -4.92 -6.27 -8.60
CA ASN A 61 -5.38 -4.98 -9.09
C ASN A 61 -4.74 -3.84 -8.32
N PHE A 62 -3.42 -3.74 -8.43
CA PHE A 62 -2.68 -2.60 -7.90
C PHE A 62 -1.56 -2.18 -8.84
N ARG A 63 -1.21 -0.91 -8.77
CA ARG A 63 -0.01 -0.32 -9.36
C ARG A 63 0.85 0.20 -8.24
N VAL A 64 2.16 0.13 -8.45
CA VAL A 64 3.13 0.63 -7.49
C VAL A 64 3.95 1.71 -8.15
N ALA A 65 4.12 2.82 -7.45
CA ALA A 65 5.18 3.79 -7.70
C ALA A 65 6.07 3.86 -6.46
N TYR A 66 7.33 4.23 -6.63
CA TYR A 66 8.20 4.53 -5.51
C TYR A 66 9.08 5.73 -5.84
N ILE A 67 9.46 6.47 -4.80
CA ILE A 67 10.37 7.60 -4.87
C ILE A 67 11.49 7.33 -3.87
N GLU A 68 12.73 7.42 -4.34
CA GLU A 68 13.92 7.31 -3.50
C GLU A 68 14.59 8.68 -3.42
N ARG A 69 14.66 9.27 -2.22
CA ARG A 69 15.25 10.59 -2.01
C ARG A 69 15.99 10.61 -0.67
N TYR A 70 17.27 11.00 -0.68
CA TYR A 70 18.12 11.10 0.52
C TYR A 70 18.05 9.84 1.41
N GLU A 71 18.27 8.66 0.81
CA GLU A 71 18.25 7.35 1.51
C GLU A 71 16.89 6.93 2.09
N ARG A 72 15.85 7.75 1.94
CA ARG A 72 14.47 7.38 2.27
C ARG A 72 13.76 6.88 1.02
N ARG A 73 13.18 5.68 1.16
CA ARG A 73 12.30 5.08 0.15
C ARG A 73 10.85 5.28 0.57
N GLN A 74 10.09 5.88 -0.33
CA GLN A 74 8.66 6.08 -0.20
C GLN A 74 7.98 5.23 -1.27
N TYR A 75 7.04 4.39 -0.86
CA TYR A 75 6.27 3.52 -1.74
C TYR A 75 4.83 3.98 -1.80
N TYR A 76 4.26 3.99 -2.99
CA TYR A 76 2.87 4.35 -3.26
C TYR A 76 2.20 3.17 -3.94
N VAL A 77 1.20 2.58 -3.28
CA VAL A 77 0.41 1.47 -3.81
C VAL A 77 -0.98 2.00 -4.14
N VAL A 78 -1.33 1.98 -5.42
CA VAL A 78 -2.63 2.43 -5.93
C VAL A 78 -3.45 1.20 -6.35
N MET A 79 -4.59 0.98 -5.71
CA MET A 79 -5.52 -0.13 -5.97
C MET A 79 -6.76 0.36 -6.73
N PHE A 80 -7.25 -0.45 -7.68
CA PHE A 80 -8.37 -0.12 -8.60
C PHE A 80 -9.15 -1.33 -9.12
#